data_AF-A0A067K558-F1
#
_entry.id   AF-A0A067K558-F1
#
_cell.length_a   1.000
_cell.length_b   1.000
_cell.length_c   1.000
_cell.angle_alpha   90.00
_cell.angle_beta   90.00
_cell.angle_gamma   90.00
#
_symmetry.space_group_name_H-M   'P 1'
#
loop_
_entity.id
_entity.type
_entity.pdbx_description
1 polymer ?
#
loop_
_entity_poly.entity_id
_entity_poly.type
_entity_poly.pdbx_seq_one_letter_code
_entity_poly.pdbx_strand_id
1 'polypeptide(L)'
;MDPTADGAKAYAGHSTLSPWQPRLNQCQNPSKNWPSTAKNRWEKYIQLGTDSGKLNTSVPLIEVPIVDIGLLKSPLTRTEELHKLRSALSSWGCFQVTNHGMTSSFLEEMRQVAKQFFSLPTEEKQKYSRKTGSMEGYGNDMVLLEHQMLDWTDRLYLTLNPENQRQLRFWPENPQTFR
;
A
#
# COMPACT_ATOMS: atom_id res chain seq x y z
N MET A 1 12.76 -40.49 44.25
CA MET A 1 11.65 -39.62 43.84
C MET A 1 12.25 -38.57 42.94
N ASP A 2 12.00 -38.68 41.65
CA ASP A 2 12.39 -37.71 40.64
C ASP A 2 11.18 -37.56 39.71
N PRO A 3 10.85 -36.33 39.28
CA PRO A 3 10.58 -36.18 37.87
C PRO A 3 11.29 -34.95 37.26
N THR A 4 12.33 -35.23 36.48
CA THR A 4 12.45 -35.10 35.02
C THR A 4 12.14 -33.75 34.34
N ALA A 5 13.08 -33.44 33.44
CA ALA A 5 13.04 -32.44 32.38
C ALA A 5 11.83 -32.53 31.44
N ASP A 6 11.38 -31.38 30.94
CA ASP A 6 10.84 -31.19 29.59
C ASP A 6 10.93 -29.67 29.33
N GLY A 7 11.64 -29.15 28.34
CA GLY A 7 11.73 -29.64 26.98
C GLY A 7 11.22 -28.49 26.11
N ALA A 8 12.13 -27.65 25.62
CA ALA A 8 11.86 -26.72 24.53
C ALA A 8 11.48 -27.56 23.30
N LYS A 9 10.18 -27.86 23.17
CA LYS A 9 9.64 -28.50 21.98
C LYS A 9 9.43 -27.40 20.95
N ALA A 10 10.37 -27.34 20.02
CA ALA A 10 10.13 -26.91 18.66
C ALA A 10 8.79 -27.53 18.22
N TYR A 11 7.77 -26.69 18.02
CA TYR A 11 6.62 -27.10 17.23
C TYR A 11 7.08 -27.16 15.78
N ALA A 12 7.76 -28.26 15.44
CA ALA A 12 7.67 -28.88 14.13
C ALA A 12 6.25 -29.47 14.00
N GLY A 13 5.26 -28.59 14.01
CA GLY A 13 3.95 -28.92 13.50
C GLY A 13 4.10 -28.96 12.00
N HIS A 14 3.93 -30.14 11.41
CA HIS A 14 3.64 -30.31 10.00
C HIS A 14 2.35 -29.55 9.67
N SER A 15 2.42 -28.22 9.59
CA SER A 15 1.49 -27.45 8.80
C SER A 15 1.95 -27.70 7.38
N THR A 16 1.31 -28.67 6.74
CA THR A 16 1.12 -28.60 5.30
C THR A 16 0.64 -27.18 5.03
N LEU A 17 1.59 -26.32 4.61
CA LEU A 17 1.33 -24.95 4.19
C LEU A 17 0.09 -25.02 3.33
N SER A 18 -1.01 -24.47 3.84
CA SER A 18 -2.28 -24.51 3.14
C SER A 18 -2.00 -24.02 1.71
N PRO A 19 -2.33 -24.78 0.65
CA PRO A 19 -2.01 -24.42 -0.74
C PRO A 19 -2.68 -23.12 -1.20
N TRP A 20 -3.39 -22.44 -0.32
CA TRP A 20 -4.16 -21.21 -0.50
C TRP A 20 -3.30 -19.94 -0.52
N GLN A 21 -2.15 -19.96 -1.16
CA GLN A 21 -1.51 -18.72 -1.63
C GLN A 21 -0.96 -18.91 -3.04
N PRO A 22 -1.83 -18.88 -4.05
CA PRO A 22 -1.39 -18.36 -5.32
C PRO A 22 -2.45 -17.44 -5.97
N ARG A 23 -1.99 -16.26 -6.37
CA ARG A 23 -2.42 -15.54 -7.59
C ARG A 23 -3.76 -14.78 -7.65
N LEU A 24 -4.71 -14.92 -6.73
CA LEU A 24 -6.11 -14.62 -7.11
C LEU A 24 -6.79 -13.40 -6.45
N ASN A 25 -6.06 -12.42 -5.93
CA ASN A 25 -6.70 -11.22 -5.36
C ASN A 25 -6.53 -9.96 -6.21
N GLN A 26 -6.14 -10.06 -7.49
CA GLN A 26 -6.07 -8.86 -8.33
C GLN A 26 -7.45 -8.23 -8.49
N CYS A 27 -7.58 -6.96 -8.11
CA CYS A 27 -8.80 -6.18 -8.28
C CYS A 27 -8.97 -5.75 -9.75
N GLN A 28 -7.87 -5.66 -10.51
CA GLN A 28 -7.93 -5.51 -11.96
C GLN A 28 -8.37 -6.82 -12.63
N ASN A 29 -9.44 -6.75 -13.45
CA ASN A 29 -10.05 -7.86 -14.18
C ASN A 29 -10.58 -9.04 -13.32
N PRO A 30 -11.52 -8.79 -12.39
CA PRO A 30 -12.07 -9.83 -11.53
C PRO A 30 -12.80 -10.93 -12.31
N SER A 31 -13.41 -10.60 -13.48
CA SER A 31 -14.15 -11.57 -14.31
C SER A 31 -13.26 -12.60 -15.02
N LYS A 32 -11.99 -12.27 -15.32
CA LYS A 32 -11.04 -13.17 -15.99
C LYS A 32 -10.24 -14.03 -15.00
N ASN A 33 -10.00 -13.49 -13.82
CA ASN A 33 -9.11 -14.07 -12.82
C ASN A 33 -9.84 -14.86 -11.73
N TRP A 34 -11.16 -15.06 -11.87
CA TRP A 34 -11.97 -15.76 -10.89
C TRP A 34 -12.32 -17.18 -11.37
N PRO A 35 -11.87 -18.25 -10.68
CA PRO A 35 -12.30 -19.60 -11.02
C PRO A 35 -13.82 -19.73 -10.87
N SER A 36 -14.48 -20.42 -11.80
CA SER A 36 -15.94 -20.65 -11.78
C SER A 36 -16.45 -21.34 -10.49
N THR A 37 -15.57 -22.01 -9.74
CA THR A 37 -15.85 -22.67 -8.47
C THR A 37 -15.71 -21.77 -7.25
N ALA A 38 -15.16 -20.57 -7.39
CA ALA A 38 -15.03 -19.66 -6.27
C ALA A 38 -16.41 -19.02 -6.03
N LYS A 39 -17.20 -19.59 -5.13
CA LYS A 39 -18.29 -18.84 -4.51
C LYS A 39 -17.65 -17.92 -3.45
N ASN A 40 -18.13 -16.67 -3.34
CA ASN A 40 -18.03 -15.85 -2.12
C ASN A 40 -16.69 -15.16 -1.71
N ARG A 41 -15.77 -14.71 -2.59
CA ARG A 41 -14.68 -13.77 -2.14
C ARG A 41 -14.98 -12.29 -2.35
N TRP A 42 -15.93 -11.89 -3.19
CA TRP A 42 -16.32 -10.48 -3.28
C TRP A 42 -16.92 -9.98 -1.96
N GLU A 43 -17.54 -10.88 -1.17
CA GLU A 43 -18.00 -10.62 0.20
C GLU A 43 -16.87 -10.10 1.12
N LYS A 44 -15.62 -10.53 0.89
CA LYS A 44 -14.46 -10.03 1.65
C LYS A 44 -14.11 -8.58 1.34
N TYR A 45 -14.63 -8.00 0.26
CA TYR A 45 -14.44 -6.58 -0.09
C TYR A 45 -15.64 -5.72 0.32
N ILE A 46 -16.70 -6.34 0.88
CA ILE A 46 -17.86 -5.62 1.38
C ILE A 46 -17.60 -5.26 2.84
N GLN A 47 -17.53 -3.97 3.12
CA GLN A 47 -17.50 -3.47 4.49
C GLN A 47 -18.92 -3.48 5.06
N LEU A 48 -19.29 -4.58 5.73
CA LEU A 48 -20.55 -4.71 6.45
C LEU A 48 -20.43 -3.90 7.75
N GLY A 49 -21.05 -2.73 7.78
CA GLY A 49 -20.96 -1.82 8.89
C GLY A 49 -21.59 -2.36 10.17
N THR A 50 -20.78 -2.82 11.11
CA THR A 50 -21.18 -2.80 12.53
C THR A 50 -20.96 -1.41 13.15
N ASP A 51 -20.14 -0.57 12.53
CA ASP A 51 -19.87 0.83 12.92
C ASP A 51 -19.82 1.80 11.72
N SER A 52 -20.43 1.46 10.58
CA SER A 52 -20.46 2.38 9.44
C SER A 52 -21.30 3.59 9.84
N GLY A 53 -20.63 4.64 10.31
CA GLY A 53 -21.23 5.94 10.53
C GLY A 53 -22.08 6.24 9.30
N LYS A 54 -23.37 6.54 9.53
CA LYS A 54 -24.28 6.99 8.49
C LYS A 54 -23.51 7.96 7.61
N LEU A 55 -23.37 7.66 6.32
CA LEU A 55 -22.85 8.62 5.34
C LEU A 55 -23.85 9.76 5.31
N ASN A 56 -23.72 10.69 6.26
CA ASN A 56 -24.47 11.93 6.28
C ASN A 56 -24.07 12.63 4.98
N THR A 57 -25.05 12.81 4.10
CA THR A 57 -24.91 13.44 2.78
C THR A 57 -24.51 14.93 2.86
N SER A 58 -24.30 15.44 4.08
CA SER A 58 -23.75 16.76 4.38
C SER A 58 -22.56 16.60 5.33
N VAL A 59 -21.43 16.11 4.81
CA VAL A 59 -20.14 16.34 5.47
C VAL A 59 -19.81 17.83 5.23
N PRO A 60 -19.57 18.64 6.27
CA PRO A 60 -19.13 20.02 6.06
C PRO A 60 -17.88 20.01 5.18
N LEU A 61 -17.81 20.90 4.18
CA LEU A 61 -16.57 21.11 3.44
C LEU A 61 -15.55 21.67 4.44
N ILE A 62 -14.59 20.84 4.83
CA ILE A 62 -13.47 21.27 5.67
C ILE A 62 -12.26 21.41 4.76
N GLU A 63 -11.70 22.62 4.70
CA GLU A 63 -10.53 22.90 3.87
C GLU A 63 -9.26 22.32 4.52
N VAL A 64 -8.63 21.36 3.84
CA VAL A 64 -7.37 20.77 4.28
C VAL A 64 -6.28 21.85 4.28
N PRO A 65 -5.50 22.01 5.36
CA PRO A 65 -4.43 23.02 5.42
C PRO A 65 -3.43 22.83 4.28
N ILE A 66 -2.95 23.94 3.72
CA ILE A 66 -1.91 23.94 2.68
C ILE A 66 -0.61 24.50 3.27
N VAL A 67 0.49 23.78 3.20
CA VAL A 67 1.81 24.24 3.64
C VAL A 67 2.70 24.54 2.42
N ASP A 68 3.35 25.69 2.42
CA ASP A 68 4.27 26.15 1.39
C ASP A 68 5.73 25.92 1.82
N ILE A 69 6.39 24.93 1.22
CA ILE A 69 7.78 24.59 1.56
C ILE A 69 8.77 25.66 1.08
N GLY A 70 8.41 26.43 0.06
CA GLY A 70 9.20 27.56 -0.41
C GLY A 70 9.34 28.64 0.67
N LEU A 71 8.26 28.92 1.40
CA LEU A 71 8.25 29.90 2.49
C LEU A 71 9.09 29.49 3.71
N LEU A 72 9.33 28.20 3.92
CA LEU A 72 10.22 27.71 4.99
C LEU A 72 11.70 28.07 4.74
N LYS A 73 12.08 28.30 3.48
CA LYS A 73 13.47 28.61 3.10
C LYS A 73 13.86 30.04 3.47
N SER A 74 12.93 31.00 3.35
CA SER A 74 13.18 32.41 3.64
C SER A 74 13.06 32.71 5.15
N PRO A 75 14.07 33.33 5.79
CA PRO A 75 13.97 33.73 7.20
C PRO A 75 12.78 34.64 7.52
N LEU A 76 12.31 35.43 6.54
CA LEU A 76 11.22 36.39 6.72
C LEU A 76 9.86 35.71 6.89
N THR A 77 9.63 34.62 6.15
CA THR A 77 8.33 33.91 6.10
C THR A 77 8.34 32.60 6.90
N ARG A 78 9.52 32.11 7.27
CA ARG A 78 9.72 30.82 7.94
C ARG A 78 8.92 30.69 9.23
N THR A 79 8.88 31.72 10.06
CA THR A 79 8.22 31.64 11.38
C THR A 79 6.71 31.40 11.23
N GLU A 80 6.06 32.15 10.33
CA GLU A 80 4.62 32.03 10.07
C GLU A 80 4.29 30.67 9.46
N GLU A 81 5.09 30.24 8.48
CA GLU A 81 4.84 28.96 7.81
C GLU A 81 5.12 27.75 8.72
N LEU A 82 6.13 27.84 9.61
CA LEU A 82 6.35 26.82 10.65
C LEU A 82 5.18 26.76 11.63
N HIS A 83 4.59 27.90 11.99
CA HIS A 83 3.40 27.91 12.84
C HIS A 83 2.22 27.22 12.14
N LYS A 84 2.02 27.49 10.85
CA LYS A 84 1.01 26.82 10.01
C LYS A 84 1.22 25.31 9.95
N LEU A 85 2.46 24.87 9.68
CA LEU A 85 2.83 23.45 9.67
C LEU A 85 2.56 22.79 11.03
N ARG A 86 2.97 23.42 12.14
CA ARG A 86 2.73 22.91 13.48
C ARG A 86 1.23 22.78 13.78
N SER A 87 0.46 23.80 13.41
CA SER A 87 -0.99 23.82 13.58
C SER A 87 -1.63 22.67 12.80
N ALA A 88 -1.28 22.49 11.52
CA ALA A 88 -1.79 21.41 10.69
C ALA A 88 -1.46 20.02 11.27
N LEU A 89 -0.22 19.81 11.71
CA LEU A 89 0.19 18.56 12.36
C LEU A 89 -0.58 18.28 13.66
N SER A 90 -0.88 19.32 14.45
CA SER A 90 -1.48 19.16 15.79
C SER A 90 -3.00 19.09 15.78
N SER A 91 -3.65 19.70 14.79
CA SER A 91 -5.12 19.81 14.72
C SER A 91 -5.76 18.93 13.65
N TRP A 92 -5.06 18.66 12.54
CA TRP A 92 -5.58 17.88 11.42
C TRP A 92 -4.93 16.50 11.28
N GLY A 93 -3.62 16.40 11.51
CA GLY A 93 -2.86 15.19 11.23
C GLY A 93 -2.56 14.96 9.73
N CYS A 94 -3.11 15.78 8.84
CA CYS A 94 -2.78 15.80 7.41
C CYS A 94 -2.84 17.23 6.85
N PHE A 95 -2.11 17.47 5.75
CA PHE A 95 -2.07 18.75 5.04
C PHE A 95 -1.60 18.53 3.60
N GLN A 96 -1.92 19.47 2.72
CA GLN A 96 -1.39 19.52 1.36
C GLN A 96 -0.09 20.32 1.36
N VAL A 97 0.80 20.02 0.41
CA VAL A 97 2.08 20.72 0.27
C VAL A 97 2.17 21.40 -1.09
N THR A 98 2.63 22.63 -1.10
CA THR A 98 2.94 23.41 -2.32
C THR A 98 4.39 23.89 -2.31
N ASN A 99 4.89 24.28 -3.48
CA ASN A 99 6.26 24.78 -3.64
C ASN A 99 7.35 23.85 -3.04
N HIS A 100 7.09 22.54 -3.11
CA HIS A 100 7.97 21.46 -2.64
C HIS A 100 9.26 21.30 -3.46
N GLY A 101 9.41 22.02 -4.57
CA GLY A 101 10.61 22.03 -5.40
C GLY A 101 10.72 20.89 -6.42
N MET A 102 9.68 20.07 -6.57
CA MET A 102 9.61 19.10 -7.68
C MET A 102 8.90 19.74 -8.87
N THR A 103 9.39 19.51 -10.08
CA THR A 103 8.79 20.07 -11.29
C THR A 103 7.49 19.36 -11.63
N SER A 104 6.55 20.07 -12.28
CA SER A 104 5.31 19.47 -12.76
C SER A 104 5.56 18.37 -13.79
N SER A 105 6.58 18.52 -14.63
CA SER A 105 6.97 17.51 -15.62
C SER A 105 7.40 16.19 -14.97
N PHE A 106 8.20 16.26 -13.91
CA PHE A 106 8.65 15.08 -13.17
C PHE A 106 7.47 14.34 -12.51
N LEU A 107 6.56 15.08 -11.86
CA LEU A 107 5.37 14.49 -11.24
C LEU A 107 4.45 13.84 -12.28
N GLU A 108 4.32 14.44 -13.47
CA GLU A 108 3.53 13.88 -14.55
C GLU A 108 4.19 12.61 -15.11
N GLU A 109 5.51 12.63 -15.32
CA GLU A 109 6.26 11.44 -15.74
C GLU A 109 6.08 10.27 -14.76
N MET A 110 6.23 10.52 -13.44
CA MET A 110 5.98 9.49 -12.41
C MET A 110 4.57 8.89 -12.51
N ARG A 111 3.54 9.73 -12.70
CA ARG A 111 2.15 9.26 -12.87
C ARG A 111 1.99 8.43 -14.14
N GLN A 112 2.61 8.84 -15.24
CA GLN A 112 2.52 8.13 -16.51
C GLN A 112 3.23 6.78 -16.45
N VAL A 113 4.41 6.72 -15.85
CA VAL A 113 5.15 5.45 -15.65
C VAL A 113 4.35 4.49 -14.78
N ALA A 114 3.75 4.96 -13.69
CA ALA A 114 2.87 4.14 -12.86
C ALA A 114 1.67 3.62 -13.67
N LYS A 115 0.98 4.48 -14.43
CA LYS A 115 -0.14 4.08 -15.30
C LYS A 115 0.28 3.03 -16.33
N GLN A 116 1.43 3.21 -16.96
CA GLN A 116 1.97 2.27 -17.94
C GLN A 116 2.21 0.91 -17.32
N PHE A 117 2.88 0.84 -16.17
CA PHE A 117 3.09 -0.41 -15.44
C PHE A 117 1.76 -1.12 -15.12
N PHE A 118 0.79 -0.42 -14.51
CA PHE A 118 -0.48 -1.04 -14.15
C PHE A 118 -1.36 -1.42 -15.35
N SER A 119 -1.12 -0.80 -16.51
CA SER A 119 -1.78 -1.15 -17.78
C SER A 119 -1.17 -2.40 -18.46
N LEU A 120 -0.01 -2.88 -18.00
CA LEU A 120 0.59 -4.11 -18.52
C LEU A 120 -0.30 -5.33 -18.26
N PRO A 121 -0.16 -6.40 -19.06
CA PRO A 121 -0.80 -7.69 -18.79
C PRO A 121 -0.50 -8.20 -17.38
N THR A 122 -1.44 -8.95 -16.81
CA THR A 122 -1.31 -9.53 -15.47
C THR A 122 -0.03 -10.36 -15.34
N GLU A 123 0.32 -11.12 -16.38
CA GLU A 123 1.50 -11.99 -16.44
C GLU A 123 2.80 -11.18 -16.32
N GLU A 124 2.86 -10.00 -16.94
CA GLU A 124 4.01 -9.11 -16.88
C GLU A 124 4.17 -8.51 -15.48
N LYS A 125 3.06 -8.05 -14.87
CA LYS A 125 3.09 -7.51 -13.51
C LYS A 125 3.44 -8.59 -12.48
N GLN A 126 2.99 -9.83 -12.69
CA GLN A 126 3.25 -10.97 -11.80
C GLN A 126 4.72 -11.39 -11.73
N LYS A 127 5.57 -10.95 -12.68
CA LYS A 127 7.03 -11.15 -12.58
C LYS A 127 7.64 -10.48 -11.35
N TYR A 128 6.99 -9.42 -10.86
CA TYR A 128 7.43 -8.64 -9.72
C TYR A 128 6.63 -8.96 -8.45
N SER A 129 5.89 -10.07 -8.43
CA SER A 129 4.99 -10.39 -7.33
C SER A 129 5.69 -10.49 -5.98
N ARG A 130 5.00 -9.99 -4.95
CA ARG A 130 5.43 -10.12 -3.56
C ARG A 130 5.63 -11.59 -3.22
N LYS A 131 6.81 -11.92 -2.69
CA LYS A 131 7.13 -13.28 -2.20
C LYS A 131 6.70 -13.43 -0.74
N THR A 132 6.40 -14.66 -0.33
CA THR A 132 6.13 -15.00 1.08
C THR A 132 7.26 -14.50 1.97
N GLY A 133 6.92 -13.76 3.03
CA GLY A 133 7.88 -13.15 3.94
C GLY A 133 8.51 -11.84 3.46
N SER A 134 8.16 -11.33 2.27
CA SER A 134 8.56 -10.00 1.80
C SER A 134 7.38 -9.03 1.83
N MET A 135 7.63 -7.77 2.14
CA MET A 135 6.66 -6.68 1.98
C MET A 135 6.73 -6.04 0.58
N GLU A 136 7.83 -6.26 -0.14
CA GLU A 136 8.08 -5.67 -1.46
C GLU A 136 7.49 -6.52 -2.59
N GLY A 137 7.20 -5.86 -3.71
CA GLY A 137 6.65 -6.45 -4.91
C GLY A 137 5.21 -6.06 -5.19
N TYR A 138 4.72 -6.59 -6.31
CA TYR A 138 3.37 -6.41 -6.81
C TYR A 138 2.38 -7.38 -6.13
N GLY A 139 1.20 -6.88 -5.80
CA GLY A 139 0.11 -7.66 -5.21
C GLY A 139 -0.61 -6.90 -4.11
N ASN A 140 -1.56 -7.58 -3.49
CA ASN A 140 -2.39 -6.98 -2.43
C ASN A 140 -1.81 -7.29 -1.06
N ASP A 141 -2.48 -6.77 -0.03
CA ASP A 141 -2.12 -7.04 1.34
C ASP A 141 -2.16 -8.54 1.64
N MET A 142 -1.26 -8.96 2.53
CA MET A 142 -1.26 -10.34 2.99
C MET A 142 -2.56 -10.62 3.75
N VAL A 143 -3.20 -11.74 3.41
CA VAL A 143 -4.34 -12.24 4.16
C VAL A 143 -3.80 -12.97 5.38
N LEU A 144 -3.90 -12.34 6.55
CA LEU A 144 -3.43 -12.86 7.83
C LEU A 144 -4.51 -13.63 8.58
N LEU A 145 -5.78 -13.28 8.35
CA LEU A 145 -6.95 -13.85 9.02
C LEU A 145 -7.98 -14.32 8.00
N GLU A 146 -8.71 -15.39 8.33
CA GLU A 146 -9.75 -15.97 7.46
C GLU A 146 -10.87 -14.96 7.14
N HIS A 147 -11.25 -14.15 8.13
CA HIS A 147 -12.31 -13.14 8.08
C HIS A 147 -11.80 -11.71 7.80
N GLN A 148 -10.57 -11.57 7.30
CA GLN A 148 -10.02 -10.27 6.96
C GLN A 148 -10.79 -9.65 5.79
N MET A 149 -11.26 -8.40 5.99
CA MET A 149 -11.75 -7.57 4.88
C MET A 149 -10.57 -7.13 4.01
N LEU A 150 -10.75 -7.21 2.70
CA LEU A 150 -9.74 -6.89 1.70
C LEU A 150 -10.02 -5.54 1.06
N ASP A 151 -8.96 -4.76 0.89
CA ASP A 151 -9.04 -3.52 0.13
C ASP A 151 -9.23 -3.80 -1.36
N TRP A 152 -10.06 -2.99 -2.02
CA TRP A 152 -10.19 -3.01 -3.47
C TRP A 152 -9.04 -2.23 -4.13
N THR A 153 -7.85 -2.81 -4.15
CA THR A 153 -6.64 -2.16 -4.67
C THR A 153 -5.60 -3.17 -5.09
N ASP A 154 -4.91 -2.87 -6.18
CA ASP A 154 -3.64 -3.52 -6.51
C ASP A 154 -2.49 -2.58 -6.11
N ARG A 155 -1.39 -3.12 -5.58
CA ARG A 155 -0.25 -2.32 -5.10
C ARG A 155 1.08 -2.84 -5.66
N LEU A 156 2.03 -1.93 -5.84
CA LEU A 156 3.45 -2.23 -6.03
C LEU A 156 4.20 -1.53 -4.90
N TYR A 157 4.79 -2.31 -3.99
CA TYR A 157 5.52 -1.77 -2.84
C TYR A 157 7.01 -1.97 -3.04
N LEU A 158 7.81 -0.90 -2.95
CA LEU A 158 9.25 -0.93 -3.20
C LEU A 158 10.00 -0.16 -2.11
N THR A 159 11.08 -0.74 -1.61
CA THR A 159 12.01 -0.03 -0.73
C THR A 159 12.87 0.90 -1.57
N LEU A 160 12.75 2.22 -1.36
CA LEU A 160 13.54 3.22 -2.08
C LEU A 160 14.82 3.64 -1.34
N ASN A 161 14.78 3.69 -0.01
CA ASN A 161 15.91 4.12 0.82
C ASN A 161 16.01 3.28 2.11
N PRO A 162 17.24 3.04 2.62
CA PRO A 162 18.53 3.38 2.03
C PRO A 162 18.87 2.54 0.79
N GLU A 163 19.81 3.00 -0.04
CA GLU A 163 20.08 2.38 -1.36
C GLU A 163 20.53 0.93 -1.26
N ASN A 164 21.32 0.60 -0.23
CA ASN A 164 21.83 -0.75 0.00
C ASN A 164 20.74 -1.76 0.41
N GLN A 165 19.53 -1.31 0.71
CA GLN A 165 18.38 -2.17 1.01
C GLN A 165 17.45 -2.36 -0.20
N ARG A 166 17.72 -1.69 -1.34
CA ARG A 166 16.89 -1.83 -2.54
C ARG A 166 17.00 -3.25 -3.09
N GLN A 167 15.85 -3.90 -3.25
CA GLN A 167 15.76 -5.22 -3.85
C GLN A 167 15.32 -5.12 -5.32
N LEU A 168 16.25 -4.80 -6.23
CA LEU A 168 15.98 -4.51 -7.65
C LEU A 168 15.20 -5.60 -8.40
N ARG A 169 15.23 -6.85 -7.92
CA ARG A 169 14.38 -7.94 -8.44
C ARG A 169 12.88 -7.64 -8.41
N PHE A 170 12.43 -6.74 -7.53
CA PHE A 170 11.03 -6.31 -7.45
C PHE A 170 10.73 -5.05 -8.26
N TRP A 171 11.77 -4.39 -8.79
CA TRP A 171 11.63 -3.14 -9.53
C TRP A 171 11.33 -3.44 -11.01
N PRO A 172 10.18 -3.00 -11.55
CA PRO A 172 9.83 -3.16 -12.95
C PRO A 172 10.90 -2.70 -13.93
N GLU A 173 11.14 -3.50 -14.96
CA GLU A 173 11.97 -3.13 -16.13
C GLU A 173 11.12 -2.62 -17.31
N ASN A 174 9.80 -2.77 -17.19
CA ASN A 174 8.81 -2.29 -18.14
C ASN A 174 7.75 -1.50 -17.35
N PRO A 175 7.54 -0.20 -17.62
CA PRO A 175 8.22 0.61 -18.65
C PRO A 175 9.72 0.83 -18.35
N GLN A 176 10.51 1.06 -19.40
CA GLN A 176 11.98 1.23 -19.30
C GLN A 176 12.38 2.42 -18.41
N THR A 177 11.52 3.43 -18.31
CA THR A 177 11.70 4.63 -17.48
C THR A 177 11.24 4.44 -16.03
N PHE A 178 10.92 3.21 -15.60
CA PHE A 178 10.50 2.95 -14.22
C PHE A 178 11.66 3.07 -13.21
N ARG A 179 12.84 2.54 -13.57
CA ARG A 179 13.99 2.50 -12.67
C ARG A 179 14.77 3.80 -12.64
#